data_AF-A0A2D5E2E9-F1
#
_entry.id   AF-A0A2D5E2E9-F1
#
_cell.length_a   1.000
_cell.length_b   1.000
_cell.length_c   1.000
_cell.angle_alpha   90.00
_cell.angle_beta   90.00
_cell.angle_gamma   90.00
#
_symmetry.space_group_name_H-M   'P 1'
#
loop_
_entity.id
_entity.type
_entity.pdbx_description
1 polymer ?
#
loop_
_entity_poly.entity_id
_entity_poly.type
_entity_poly.pdbx_seq_one_letter_code
_entity_poly.pdbx_strand_id
1 'polypeptide(L)'
;MASSEIKAADLIFVAANGLVKAFDRYDGREIWTWTAIPAGAGFFQKLSVSKFVTVSLDRDRLVVAGVKGVWCLDPLTGEEVWHAPVDDFKGGYPIIAGGTSGTIAAASAQAADIAAQSSTGAM
;
A
#
# COMPACT_ATOMS: atom_id res chain seq x y z
N MET A 1 -5.82 -23.14 -18.60
CA MET A 1 -6.25 -21.86 -18.01
C MET A 1 -5.01 -21.19 -17.47
N ALA A 2 -4.55 -20.11 -18.09
CA ALA A 2 -3.40 -19.37 -17.57
C ALA A 2 -3.81 -18.76 -16.23
N SER A 3 -3.16 -19.18 -15.15
CA SER A 3 -3.22 -18.48 -13.87
C SER A 3 -2.63 -17.09 -14.11
N SER A 4 -3.48 -16.07 -14.18
CA SER A 4 -3.02 -14.68 -14.23
C SER A 4 -2.27 -14.39 -12.93
N GLU A 5 -0.97 -14.08 -13.05
CA GLU A 5 -0.14 -13.63 -11.94
C GLU A 5 -0.71 -12.30 -11.41
N ILE A 6 -1.01 -12.25 -10.11
CA ILE A 6 -1.53 -11.04 -9.46
C ILE A 6 -0.40 -10.01 -9.41
N LYS A 7 -0.65 -8.80 -9.90
CA LYS A 7 0.28 -7.67 -9.83
C LYS A 7 -0.21 -6.67 -8.79
N ALA A 8 0.71 -5.95 -8.14
CA ALA A 8 0.35 -4.92 -7.16
C ALA A 8 -0.53 -3.81 -7.77
N ALA A 9 -0.37 -3.51 -9.06
CA ALA A 9 -1.21 -2.57 -9.81
C ALA A 9 -2.66 -3.05 -10.02
N ASP A 10 -2.92 -4.35 -9.82
CA ASP A 10 -4.23 -4.96 -9.91
C ASP A 10 -4.93 -5.06 -8.55
N LEU A 11 -4.29 -4.54 -7.50
CA LEU A 11 -4.80 -4.54 -6.13
C LEU A 11 -5.26 -3.16 -5.68
N ILE A 12 -6.36 -3.14 -4.95
CA ILE A 12 -6.87 -1.99 -4.21
C ILE A 12 -6.55 -2.19 -2.74
N PHE A 13 -5.80 -1.25 -2.15
CA PHE A 13 -5.44 -1.29 -0.73
C PHE A 13 -6.35 -0.37 0.08
N VAL A 14 -6.99 -0.92 1.11
CA VAL A 14 -7.90 -0.19 1.99
C VAL A 14 -7.42 -0.29 3.43
N ALA A 15 -7.20 0.85 4.05
CA ALA A 15 -6.79 0.97 5.44
C ALA A 15 -7.96 1.46 6.32
N ALA A 16 -8.26 0.74 7.39
CA ALA A 16 -9.26 1.13 8.38
C ALA A 16 -9.00 0.39 9.70
N ASN A 17 -9.38 0.94 10.86
CA ASN A 17 -9.41 0.24 12.14
C ASN A 17 -8.09 -0.50 12.53
N GLY A 18 -6.93 0.04 12.15
CA GLY A 18 -5.63 -0.60 12.42
C GLY A 18 -5.36 -1.86 11.60
N LEU A 19 -6.10 -2.06 10.50
CA LEU A 19 -5.88 -3.10 9.50
C LEU A 19 -5.72 -2.50 8.10
N VAL A 20 -5.14 -3.31 7.23
CA VAL A 20 -5.07 -3.06 5.79
C VAL A 20 -5.57 -4.31 5.08
N LYS A 21 -6.38 -4.12 4.06
CA LYS A 21 -6.83 -5.20 3.17
C LYS A 21 -6.41 -4.90 1.74
N ALA A 22 -6.07 -5.96 1.00
CA ALA A 22 -5.98 -5.90 -0.45
C ALA A 22 -7.18 -6.60 -1.09
N PHE A 23 -7.73 -5.97 -2.12
CA PHE A 23 -8.79 -6.51 -2.95
C PHE A 23 -8.33 -6.56 -4.39
N ASP A 24 -8.76 -7.59 -5.11
CA ASP A 24 -8.66 -7.62 -6.57
C ASP A 24 -9.53 -6.49 -7.16
N ARG A 25 -8.95 -5.68 -8.05
CA ARG A 25 -9.64 -4.52 -8.63
C ARG A 25 -10.78 -4.88 -9.58
N TYR A 26 -10.80 -6.10 -10.12
CA TYR A 26 -11.73 -6.51 -11.17
C TYR A 26 -13.01 -7.10 -10.60
N ASP A 27 -12.92 -7.87 -9.51
CA ASP A 27 -14.06 -8.55 -8.90
C ASP A 27 -14.31 -8.16 -7.43
N GLY A 28 -13.41 -7.40 -6.81
CA GLY A 28 -13.52 -6.97 -5.42
C GLY A 28 -13.24 -8.08 -4.40
N ARG A 29 -12.70 -9.23 -4.82
CA ARG A 29 -12.35 -10.33 -3.93
C ARG A 29 -11.20 -9.93 -3.02
N GLU A 30 -11.33 -10.21 -1.73
CA GLU A 30 -10.23 -10.03 -0.77
C GLU A 30 -9.08 -11.00 -1.08
N ILE A 31 -7.86 -10.47 -1.15
CA ILE A 31 -6.63 -11.22 -1.37
C ILE A 31 -5.95 -11.53 -0.05
N TRP A 32 -5.76 -10.51 0.78
CA TRP A 32 -5.11 -10.64 2.08
C TRP A 32 -5.60 -9.55 3.06
N THR A 33 -5.38 -9.82 4.34
CA THR A 33 -5.60 -8.87 5.44
C THR A 33 -4.34 -8.81 6.32
N TRP A 34 -3.86 -7.61 6.61
CA TRP A 34 -2.81 -7.33 7.57
C TRP A 34 -3.35 -6.51 8.75
N THR A 35 -2.76 -6.65 9.94
CA THR A 35 -3.12 -5.85 11.11
C THR A 35 -1.88 -5.38 11.87
N ALA A 36 -1.93 -4.13 12.35
CA ALA A 36 -0.91 -3.55 13.22
C ALA A 36 -0.88 -4.18 14.63
N ILE A 37 -1.80 -5.11 14.93
CA ILE A 37 -1.88 -5.83 16.18
C ILE A 37 -1.02 -7.10 16.09
N PRO A 38 0.05 -7.24 16.89
CA PRO A 38 0.86 -8.46 16.88
C PRO A 38 0.03 -9.72 17.14
N ALA A 39 0.41 -10.82 16.50
CA ALA A 39 -0.18 -12.13 16.80
C ALA A 39 0.00 -12.44 18.30
N GLY A 40 -1.09 -12.83 18.98
CA GLY A 40 -1.08 -13.09 20.42
C GLY A 40 -1.18 -11.85 21.32
N ALA A 41 -1.41 -10.65 20.77
CA ALA A 41 -1.65 -9.46 21.58
C ALA A 41 -2.83 -9.65 22.55
N GLY A 42 -2.58 -9.36 23.82
CA GLY A 42 -3.59 -9.38 24.88
C GLY A 42 -4.61 -8.25 24.74
N PHE A 43 -5.68 -8.34 25.53
CA PHE A 43 -6.80 -7.38 25.49
C PHE A 43 -6.34 -5.93 25.56
N PHE A 44 -5.47 -5.58 26.52
CA PHE A 44 -5.00 -4.20 26.70
C PHE A 44 -4.13 -3.67 25.55
N GLN A 45 -3.35 -4.54 24.88
CA GLN A 45 -2.61 -4.12 23.67
C GLN A 45 -3.56 -3.84 22.51
N LYS A 46 -4.65 -4.62 22.35
CA LYS A 46 -5.68 -4.37 21.32
C LYS A 46 -6.42 -3.05 21.52
N LEU A 47 -6.59 -2.58 22.75
CA LEU A 47 -7.14 -1.25 23.04
C LEU A 47 -6.17 -0.12 22.68
N SER A 48 -4.86 -0.39 22.67
CA SER A 48 -3.82 0.62 22.49
C SER A 48 -3.42 0.85 21.02
N VAL A 49 -3.94 0.04 20.10
CA VAL A 49 -3.64 0.14 18.67
C VAL A 49 -4.52 1.23 18.05
N SER A 50 -3.87 2.15 17.31
CA SER A 50 -4.60 3.19 16.58
C SER A 50 -5.62 2.57 15.64
N LYS A 51 -6.85 3.09 15.72
CA LYS A 51 -7.93 2.78 14.78
C LYS A 51 -7.71 3.46 13.43
N PHE A 52 -6.75 4.37 13.35
CA PHE A 52 -6.43 5.13 12.17
C PHE A 52 -5.02 4.79 11.70
N VAL A 53 -4.95 4.20 10.52
CA VAL A 53 -3.71 3.97 9.78
C VAL A 53 -3.88 4.51 8.37
N THR A 54 -2.81 5.05 7.82
CA THR A 54 -2.75 5.54 6.44
C THR A 54 -1.93 4.56 5.62
N VAL A 55 -2.35 4.27 4.39
CA VAL A 55 -1.64 3.37 3.48
C VAL A 55 -1.26 4.11 2.20
N SER A 56 -0.07 3.82 1.67
CA SER A 56 0.38 4.31 0.38
C SER A 56 1.23 3.25 -0.32
N LEU A 57 0.95 3.01 -1.60
CA LEU A 57 1.81 2.18 -2.44
C LEU A 57 2.95 3.07 -2.97
N ASP A 58 4.18 2.74 -2.59
CA ASP A 58 5.40 3.34 -3.13
C ASP A 58 6.16 2.29 -3.94
N ARG A 59 6.04 2.39 -5.28
CA ARG A 59 6.62 1.42 -6.22
C ARG A 59 6.23 -0.03 -5.90
N ASP A 60 7.16 -0.82 -5.39
CA ASP A 60 7.05 -2.23 -5.07
C ASP A 60 6.84 -2.49 -3.56
N ARG A 61 6.54 -1.45 -2.79
CA ARG A 61 6.33 -1.53 -1.34
C ARG A 61 5.04 -0.83 -0.92
N LEU A 62 4.34 -1.43 0.03
CA LEU A 62 3.15 -0.85 0.64
C LEU A 62 3.50 -0.28 2.01
N VAL A 63 3.52 1.05 2.12
CA VAL A 63 3.83 1.75 3.37
C VAL A 63 2.54 1.97 4.15
N VAL A 64 2.54 1.56 5.42
CA VAL A 64 1.44 1.76 6.36
C VAL A 64 1.96 2.58 7.54
N ALA A 65 1.28 3.65 7.90
CA ALA A 65 1.65 4.49 9.05
C ALA A 65 0.53 4.53 10.07
N GLY A 66 0.88 4.42 11.35
CA GLY A 66 -0.02 4.54 12.50
C GLY A 66 0.68 5.21 13.68
N VAL A 67 -0.06 5.52 14.75
CA VAL A 67 0.50 6.24 15.92
C VAL A 67 1.58 5.47 16.69
N LYS A 68 1.78 4.18 16.38
CA LYS A 68 2.73 3.28 17.06
C LYS A 68 3.90 2.85 16.18
N GLY A 69 3.87 3.21 14.89
CA GLY A 69 4.89 2.74 13.98
C GLY A 69 4.59 3.03 12.52
N VAL A 70 5.60 2.77 11.73
CA VAL A 70 5.55 2.70 10.27
C VAL A 70 5.93 1.29 9.88
N TRP A 71 5.10 0.67 9.06
CA TRP A 71 5.30 -0.68 8.53
C TRP A 71 5.47 -0.60 7.02
N CYS A 72 6.26 -1.54 6.51
CA CYS A 72 6.37 -1.79 5.09
C CYS A 72 5.96 -3.21 4.83
N LEU A 73 4.98 -3.37 3.95
CA LEU A 73 4.42 -4.66 3.58
C LEU A 73 4.79 -4.97 2.13
N ASP A 74 4.94 -6.27 1.85
CA ASP A 74 4.86 -6.78 0.50
C ASP A 74 3.41 -6.56 -0.01
N PRO A 75 3.21 -5.85 -1.14
CA PRO A 75 1.88 -5.54 -1.63
C PRO A 75 1.09 -6.77 -2.12
N LEU A 76 1.77 -7.85 -2.53
CA LEU A 76 1.14 -9.06 -3.05
C LEU A 76 0.69 -10.01 -1.94
N THR A 77 1.46 -10.09 -0.86
CA THR A 77 1.21 -11.05 0.23
C THR A 77 0.67 -10.40 1.52
N GLY A 78 0.91 -9.10 1.72
CA GLY A 78 0.63 -8.41 2.97
C GLY A 78 1.65 -8.73 4.08
N GLU A 79 2.71 -9.46 3.78
CA GLU A 79 3.75 -9.80 4.75
C GLU A 79 4.60 -8.58 5.10
N GLU A 80 4.97 -8.46 6.37
CA GLU A 80 5.83 -7.38 6.84
C GLU A 80 7.27 -7.57 6.37
N VAL A 81 7.80 -6.58 5.63
CA VAL A 81 9.19 -6.50 5.17
C VAL A 81 10.06 -5.83 6.24
N TRP A 82 9.55 -4.73 6.81
CA TRP A 82 10.18 -4.04 7.94
C TRP A 82 9.16 -3.25 8.76
N HIS A 83 9.56 -2.93 9.99
CA HIS A 83 8.79 -2.11 10.92
C HIS A 83 9.71 -1.15 11.68
N ALA A 84 9.31 0.12 11.73
CA ALA A 84 9.93 1.17 12.52
C ALA A 84 8.95 1.64 13.61
N PRO A 85 9.22 1.36 14.90
CA PRO A 85 8.34 1.81 15.98
C PRO A 85 8.41 3.33 16.14
N VAL A 86 7.27 3.92 16.52
CA VAL A 86 7.13 5.35 16.80
C VAL A 86 6.40 5.53 18.12
N ASP A 87 6.99 6.28 19.05
CA ASP A 87 6.47 6.49 20.41
C ASP A 87 5.96 7.91 20.67
N ASP A 88 6.31 8.87 19.81
CA ASP A 88 6.10 10.30 20.02
C ASP A 88 4.93 10.91 19.21
N PHE A 89 4.29 10.16 18.30
CA PHE A 89 3.14 10.64 17.52
C PHE A 89 1.96 11.07 18.39
N LYS A 90 1.81 10.52 19.61
CA LYS A 90 0.82 10.92 20.66
C LYS A 90 -0.65 11.05 20.22
N GLY A 91 -1.01 10.69 18.98
CA GLY A 91 -2.36 10.74 18.42
C GLY A 91 -2.39 11.25 16.97
N GLY A 92 -3.59 11.35 16.39
CA GLY A 92 -3.81 11.92 15.06
C GLY A 92 -3.74 10.94 13.89
N TYR A 93 -3.76 11.51 12.68
CA TYR A 93 -3.78 10.79 11.41
C TYR A 93 -2.44 10.99 10.71
N PRO A 94 -1.57 9.97 10.66
CA PRO A 94 -0.28 10.12 10.00
C PRO A 94 -0.50 10.37 8.51
N ILE A 95 0.26 11.31 7.95
CA ILE A 95 0.24 11.63 6.53
C ILE A 95 1.51 11.10 5.88
N ILE A 96 1.36 10.38 4.77
CA ILE A 96 2.47 9.90 3.97
C ILE A 96 2.63 10.85 2.79
N ALA A 97 3.70 11.65 2.79
CA ALA A 97 3.98 12.64 1.75
C ALA A 97 4.72 12.07 0.52
N GLY A 98 5.06 10.77 0.52
CA GLY A 98 5.76 10.09 -0.57
C GLY A 98 5.16 8.71 -0.86
N GLY A 99 4.81 8.45 -2.11
CA GLY A 99 4.11 7.24 -2.55
C GLY A 99 3.21 7.59 -3.72
N THR A 100 3.83 7.76 -4.87
CA THR A 100 3.20 8.41 -6.03
C THR A 100 2.69 7.37 -7.01
N SER A 101 1.74 6.52 -6.59
CA SER A 101 1.24 5.47 -7.48
C SER A 101 0.25 5.97 -8.56
N GLY A 102 -0.18 7.23 -8.54
CA GLY A 102 -1.13 7.76 -9.53
C GLY A 102 -0.53 8.58 -10.67
N THR A 103 0.33 9.55 -10.36
CA THR A 103 0.69 10.61 -11.32
C THR A 103 1.99 10.38 -12.09
N ILE A 104 2.94 9.61 -11.56
CA ILE A 104 4.24 9.40 -12.22
C ILE A 104 4.17 8.28 -13.28
N ALA A 105 3.41 7.21 -13.01
CA ALA A 105 3.22 6.12 -13.98
C ALA A 105 2.44 6.58 -15.23
N ALA A 106 1.44 7.44 -15.05
CA ALA A 106 0.73 8.08 -16.16
C ALA A 106 1.67 8.99 -16.95
N ALA A 107 2.50 9.80 -16.29
CA ALA A 107 3.45 10.70 -16.95
C ALA A 107 4.57 9.95 -17.72
N SER A 108 5.10 8.84 -17.18
CA SER A 108 6.11 8.05 -17.87
C SER A 108 5.56 7.26 -19.05
N ALA A 109 4.33 6.74 -18.94
CA ALA A 109 3.63 6.09 -20.05
C ALA A 109 3.32 7.11 -21.17
N GLN A 110 2.80 8.29 -20.84
CA GLN A 110 2.54 9.35 -21.81
C GLN A 110 3.84 9.84 -22.50
N ALA A 111 4.93 9.97 -21.75
CA ALA A 111 6.22 10.38 -22.33
C ALA A 111 6.78 9.32 -23.29
N ALA A 112 6.61 8.03 -22.99
CA ALA A 112 7.03 6.93 -23.86
C ALA A 112 6.17 6.86 -25.14
N ASP A 113 4.86 7.05 -25.03
CA ASP A 113 3.96 7.04 -26.19
C ASP A 113 4.21 8.24 -27.12
N ILE A 114 4.47 9.43 -26.56
CA ILE A 114 4.84 10.63 -27.34
C ILE A 114 6.19 10.44 -28.04
N ALA A 115 7.17 9.82 -27.37
CA ALA A 115 8.47 9.50 -27.97
C ALA A 115 8.33 8.51 -29.13
N ALA A 116 7.50 7.47 -28.99
CA ALA A 116 7.25 6.49 -30.05
C ALA A 116 6.49 7.08 -31.25
N GLN A 117 5.53 7.99 -31.01
CA GLN A 117 4.79 8.67 -32.07
C GLN A 117 5.68 9.66 -32.86
N SER A 118 6.57 10.38 -32.17
CA SER A 118 7.49 11.32 -32.82
C SER A 118 8.58 10.64 -33.67
N SER A 119 8.97 9.40 -33.36
CA SER A 119 9.88 8.61 -34.21
C SER A 119 9.22 8.04 -35.48
N THR A 120 7.89 7.95 -35.52
CA THR A 120 7.15 7.32 -36.63
C THR A 120 6.74 8.34 -37.71
N GLY A 121 6.77 9.64 -37.41
CA GLY A 121 6.42 10.72 -38.34
C GLY A 121 7.59 11.33 -39.14
N ALA A 122 8.79 10.75 -39.05
CA ALA A 122 10.01 11.29 -39.64
C ALA A 122 10.58 10.46 -40.82
N MET A 123 9.73 9.75 -41.56
CA MET A 123 10.09 9.08 -42.83
C MET A 123 9.34 9.67 -44.02
#